data_AF-A0A7H1PRE7-F1
#
_entry.id   AF-A0A7H1PRE7-F1
#
_cell.length_a   1.000
_cell.length_b   1.000
_cell.length_c   1.000
_cell.angle_alpha   90.00
_cell.angle_beta   90.00
_cell.angle_gamma   90.00
#
_symmetry.space_group_name_H-M   'P 1'
#
loop_
_entity.id
_entity.type
_entity.pdbx_description
1 polymer ?
#
loop_
_entity_poly.entity_id
_entity_poly.type
_entity_poly.pdbx_seq_one_letter_code
_entity_poly.pdbx_strand_id
1 'polypeptide(L)' 'MPLWPAFHRFAAGHRVGIQVATGAHPGYTRNPGTGEPALTATVTVRADKEISHDTARPSRIDLPVRV' A
#
# COMPACT_ATOMS: atom_id res chain seq x y z
N MET A 1 -4.50 4.24 5.10
CA MET A 1 -4.98 2.85 5.12
C MET A 1 -4.43 2.18 6.37
N PRO A 2 -5.20 1.35 7.08
CA PRO A 2 -4.70 0.69 8.28
C PRO A 2 -3.67 -0.38 7.91
N LEU A 3 -2.54 -0.39 8.62
CA LEU A 3 -1.61 -1.52 8.61
C LEU A 3 -2.04 -2.51 9.69
N TRP A 4 -1.80 -3.79 9.48
CA TRP A 4 -2.00 -4.77 10.53
C TRP A 4 -1.02 -4.54 11.69
N PRO A 5 -1.40 -4.89 12.92
CA PRO A 5 -0.54 -4.69 14.09
C PRO A 5 0.82 -5.36 13.92
N ALA A 6 1.88 -4.64 14.29
CA ALA A 6 3.23 -5.17 14.32
C ALA A 6 3.94 -4.70 15.60
N PHE A 7 4.72 -5.59 16.20
CA PHE A 7 5.57 -5.29 17.36
C PHE A 7 7.00 -5.65 16.98
N HIS A 8 7.81 -4.63 16.70
CA HIS A 8 9.18 -4.84 16.26
C HIS A 8 10.10 -3.80 16.88
N ARG A 9 11.29 -4.24 17.29
CA ARG A 9 12.38 -3.36 17.75
C ARG A 9 13.41 -3.25 16.64
N PHE A 10 13.56 -2.05 16.08
CA PHE A 10 14.64 -1.76 15.15
C PHE A 10 15.95 -1.52 15.93
N ALA A 11 16.98 -2.31 15.64
CA ALA A 11 18.29 -2.14 16.25
C ALA A 11 19.07 -0.97 15.60
N ALA A 12 20.18 -0.57 16.21
CA ALA A 12 21.07 0.42 15.62
C ALA A 12 21.54 -0.04 14.23
N GLY A 13 21.46 0.85 13.23
CA GLY A 13 21.78 0.55 11.84
C GLY A 13 20.65 -0.06 11.02
N HIS A 14 19.54 -0.49 11.63
CA HIS A 14 18.35 -0.91 10.88
C HIS A 14 17.67 0.27 10.18
N ARG A 15 16.92 -0.02 9.12
CA ARG A 15 16.09 0.96 8.40
C ARG A 15 14.67 0.43 8.27
N VAL A 16 13.71 1.34 8.30
CA VAL A 16 12.31 1.05 7.97
C VAL A 16 12.13 1.25 6.47
N GLY A 17 11.84 0.16 5.76
CA GLY A 17 11.43 0.21 4.36
C GLY A 17 9.91 0.21 4.24
N ILE A 18 9.37 1.02 3.32
CA ILE A 18 7.92 1.08 3.04
C ILE A 18 7.72 0.67 1.59
N GLN A 19 6.89 -0.35 1.37
CA GLN A 19 6.43 -0.72 0.05
C GLN A 19 5.02 -0.20 -0.17
N VAL A 20 4.84 0.60 -1.22
CA VAL A 20 3.51 1.03 -1.67
C VAL A 20 3.24 0.37 -3.01
N ALA A 21 2.15 -0.40 -3.08
CA ALA A 21 1.75 -1.14 -4.26
C ALA A 21 0.23 -1.04 -4.43
N THR A 22 -0.23 -1.23 -5.66
CA THR A 22 -1.66 -1.13 -6.04
C THR A 22 -2.42 -2.43 -5.81
N GLY A 23 -1.75 -3.49 -5.33
CA GLY A 23 -2.34 -4.77 -4.98
C GLY A 23 -1.32 -5.73 -4.37
N ALA A 24 -1.82 -6.82 -3.78
CA ALA A 24 -1.01 -7.87 -3.16
C ALA A 24 -1.62 -9.26 -3.43
N HIS A 25 -1.80 -9.59 -4.71
CA HIS A 25 -2.26 -10.91 -5.15
C HIS A 25 -1.23 -12.00 -4.77
N PRO A 26 -1.65 -13.19 -4.31
CA PRO A 26 -3.02 -13.68 -4.19
C PRO A 26 -3.75 -13.35 -2.89
N GLY A 27 -3.09 -12.66 -1.94
CA GLY A 27 -3.69 -12.29 -0.65
C GLY A 27 -4.92 -11.38 -0.79
N TYR A 28 -5.00 -10.61 -1.88
CA TYR A 28 -6.19 -9.88 -2.30
C TYR A 28 -6.48 -10.16 -3.77
N THR A 29 -7.77 -10.25 -4.14
CA THR A 29 -8.19 -10.36 -5.53
C THR A 29 -7.69 -9.16 -6.32
N ARG A 30 -7.14 -9.39 -7.52
CA ARG A 30 -6.66 -8.33 -8.40
C ARG A 30 -7.80 -7.38 -8.75
N ASN A 31 -7.56 -6.08 -8.71
CA ASN A 31 -8.47 -5.09 -9.27
C ASN A 31 -8.34 -5.07 -10.81
N PRO A 32 -9.40 -5.37 -11.60
CA PRO A 32 -9.34 -5.37 -13.06
C PRO A 32 -9.17 -3.99 -13.69
N GLY A 33 -9.45 -2.91 -12.95
CA GLY A 33 -9.34 -1.54 -13.45
C GLY A 33 -10.48 -1.09 -14.38
N THR A 34 -11.49 -1.92 -14.61
CA THR A 34 -12.64 -1.65 -15.48
C THR A 34 -13.87 -1.13 -14.75
N GLY A 35 -13.93 -1.26 -13.42
CA GLY A 35 -15.12 -1.01 -12.60
C GLY A 35 -16.03 -2.24 -12.45
N GLU A 36 -15.85 -3.27 -13.27
CA GLU A 36 -16.57 -4.54 -13.16
C GLU A 36 -16.16 -5.33 -11.89
N PRO A 37 -17.04 -6.19 -11.33
CA PRO A 37 -16.71 -7.02 -10.19
C PRO A 37 -15.49 -7.92 -10.46
N ALA A 38 -14.52 -7.90 -9.54
CA ALA A 38 -13.23 -8.56 -9.74
C ALA A 38 -13.31 -10.08 -9.98
N LEU A 39 -14.37 -10.74 -9.48
CA LEU A 39 -14.54 -12.19 -9.62
C LEU A 39 -15.14 -12.60 -10.98
N THR A 40 -15.80 -11.68 -11.69
CA THR A 40 -16.47 -11.97 -12.96
C THR A 40 -15.86 -11.22 -14.14
N ALA A 41 -15.02 -10.22 -13.89
CA ALA A 41 -14.34 -9.48 -14.93
C ALA A 41 -13.42 -10.39 -15.77
N THR A 42 -13.60 -10.34 -17.09
CA THR A 42 -12.79 -11.08 -18.07
C THR A 42 -11.73 -10.22 -18.75
N VAL A 43 -11.81 -8.90 -18.56
CA VAL A 43 -10.90 -7.91 -19.15
C VAL A 43 -10.21 -7.15 -18.02
N THR A 44 -8.92 -6.87 -18.20
CA THR A 44 -8.14 -5.99 -17.32
C THR A 44 -7.65 -4.79 -18.12
N VAL A 45 -7.72 -3.61 -17.51
CA VAL A 45 -7.19 -2.37 -18.08
C VAL A 45 -6.06 -1.86 -17.20
N ARG A 46 -4.95 -1.43 -17.84
CA ARG A 46 -3.85 -0.79 -17.14
C ARG A 46 -4.34 0.52 -16.53
N ALA A 47 -4.03 0.72 -15.26
CA ALA A 47 -4.28 1.97 -14.60
C ALA A 47 -2.97 2.67 -14.27
N ASP A 48 -2.85 3.93 -14.66
CA ASP A 48 -1.78 4.78 -14.15
C ASP A 48 -2.16 5.25 -12.74
N LYS A 49 -1.19 5.17 -11.83
CA LYS A 49 -1.35 5.43 -10.40
C LYS A 49 -0.15 6.24 -9.95
N GLU A 50 -0.43 7.34 -9.27
CA GLU A 50 0.58 8.26 -8.76
C GLU A 50 0.45 8.34 -7.24
N ILE A 51 1.59 8.41 -6.56
CA ILE A 51 1.65 8.75 -5.15
C ILE A 51 2.15 10.18 -5.06
N SER A 52 1.25 11.13 -4.80
CA SER A 52 1.66 12.51 -4.56
C SER A 52 2.26 12.62 -3.15
N HIS A 53 3.46 13.19 -3.06
CA HIS A 53 4.10 13.51 -1.79
C HIS A 53 4.85 14.84 -1.95
N ASP A 54 4.22 15.91 -1.47
CA ASP A 54 4.77 17.26 -1.46
C ASP A 54 4.31 17.99 -0.19
N THR A 55 4.71 19.25 -0.02
CA THR A 55 4.37 20.04 1.17
C THR A 55 2.86 20.34 1.28
N ALA A 56 2.15 20.46 0.16
CA ALA A 56 0.71 20.66 0.13
C ALA A 56 -0.07 19.32 0.26
N ARG A 57 0.55 18.20 -0.13
CA ARG A 57 0.02 16.83 -0.10
C ARG A 57 0.99 15.89 0.62
N PRO A 58 1.17 16.03 1.95
CA PRO A 58 2.19 15.28 2.69
C PRO A 58 1.72 13.86 3.00
N SER A 59 1.80 12.96 2.01
CA SER A 59 1.62 11.53 2.22
C SER A 59 2.59 11.02 3.30
N ARG A 60 2.11 10.29 4.31
CA ARG A 60 2.94 9.83 5.43
C ARG A 60 2.49 8.47 5.95
N ILE A 61 3.38 7.83 6.69
CA ILE A 61 3.08 6.68 7.55
C ILE A 61 3.11 7.14 9.00
N ASP A 62 2.07 6.82 9.76
CA ASP A 62 2.05 7.07 11.19
C ASP A 62 2.48 5.78 11.90
N LEU A 63 3.65 5.82 12.55
CA LEU A 63 4.22 4.68 13.28
C LEU A 63 4.13 4.94 14.80
N PRO A 64 3.38 4.12 15.56
CA PRO A 64 3.38 4.26 17.01
C PRO A 64 4.74 3.83 17.55
N VAL A 65 5.48 4.79 18.13
CA VAL A 65 6.77 4.54 18.78
C VAL A 65 6.60 4.58 20.28
N ARG A 66 7.26 3.63 20.98
CA ARG A 66 7.45 3.70 22.42
C ARG A 66 8.90 4.08 22.64
N VAL A 67 9.11 5.24 23.27
CA VAL A 67 10.42 5.71 23.74
C VAL A 67 10.68 5.10 25.11
#